data_AF-A0A959KQ46-F1
#
_entry.id   AF-A0A959KQ46-F1
#
_cell.length_a   1.000
_cell.length_b   1.000
_cell.length_c   1.000
_cell.angle_alpha   90.00
_cell.angle_beta   90.00
_cell.angle_gamma   90.00
#
_symmetry.space_group_name_H-M   'P 1'
#
loop_
_entity.id
_entity.type
_entity.pdbx_description
1 polymer ?
#
loop_
_entity_poly.entity_id
_entity_poly.type
_entity_poly.pdbx_seq_one_letter_code
_entity_poly.pdbx_strand_id
1 'polypeptide(L)'
;MPKQQTDHLVQLIRSLSKSEKRHFRLFVKRNQSSEDILFLQLFDVIDRHREYDEELILRKVPDVKKRQLSNLKAHLYKQLLISLRLLHKSYHIDIEIRERIDYARVLYNKGLYRASLEMLDKTKAKALLTCQHALVLEIVEFEKMIEGQYITRSIGDRADKLTSEAQKLTLLVGKTHAYSNLSLQLYGLYLKIGYVRNEQDFHFVREFFYSRLPDFRYEELDFYGKVYLNQSYVWYHYISQDFLQCYRYGQRWVNLFEEEQEMIKAEAPLYLKGLHNLLNALFNLWYYDRYIEVLAHLERFPQMFPVQ
;
A
#
# COMPACT_ATOMS: atom_id res chain seq x y z
N MET A 1 -27.38 -3.53 3.63
CA MET A 1 -26.36 -2.46 3.59
C MET A 1 -26.05 -1.84 4.98
N PRO A 2 -27.00 -1.49 5.88
CA PRO A 2 -26.66 -0.93 7.21
C PRO A 2 -26.01 -1.94 8.17
N LYS A 3 -26.37 -3.23 8.04
CA LYS A 3 -25.78 -4.33 8.83
C LYS A 3 -24.29 -4.50 8.51
N GLN A 4 -23.93 -4.54 7.23
CA GLN A 4 -22.53 -4.61 6.77
C GLN A 4 -21.66 -3.45 7.30
N GLN A 5 -22.16 -2.21 7.28
CA GLN A 5 -21.42 -1.07 7.85
C GLN A 5 -21.18 -1.20 9.36
N THR A 6 -22.15 -1.78 10.07
CA THR A 6 -22.01 -2.06 11.51
C THR A 6 -20.99 -3.18 11.75
N ASP A 7 -21.01 -4.22 10.92
CA ASP A 7 -20.05 -5.32 10.98
C ASP A 7 -18.61 -4.83 10.73
N HIS A 8 -18.40 -3.95 9.74
CA HIS A 8 -17.09 -3.35 9.48
C HIS A 8 -16.56 -2.51 10.64
N LEU A 9 -17.42 -1.72 11.30
CA LEU A 9 -17.03 -0.97 12.49
C LEU A 9 -16.59 -1.90 13.64
N VAL A 10 -17.37 -2.95 13.91
CA VAL A 10 -17.05 -3.93 14.95
C VAL A 10 -15.76 -4.67 14.62
N GLN A 11 -15.57 -5.09 13.36
CA GLN A 11 -14.34 -5.72 12.89
C GLN A 11 -13.12 -4.81 13.08
N LEU A 12 -13.23 -3.53 12.71
CA LEU A 12 -12.16 -2.56 12.89
C LEU A 12 -11.81 -2.39 14.37
N ILE A 13 -12.79 -2.21 15.25
CA ILE A 13 -12.54 -2.08 16.69
C ILE A 13 -11.90 -3.35 17.26
N ARG A 14 -12.31 -4.53 16.77
CA ARG A 14 -11.74 -5.82 17.18
C ARG A 14 -10.27 -5.95 16.77
N SER A 15 -9.88 -5.48 15.59
CA SER A 15 -8.52 -5.59 15.07
C SER A 15 -7.52 -4.66 15.76
N LEU A 16 -7.99 -3.62 16.46
CA LEU A 16 -7.08 -2.67 17.12
C LEU A 16 -6.25 -3.33 18.22
N SER A 17 -4.96 -3.04 18.20
CA SER A 17 -4.02 -3.29 19.28
C SER A 17 -4.31 -2.42 20.52
N LYS A 18 -3.69 -2.77 21.66
CA LYS A 18 -3.82 -1.97 22.89
C LYS A 18 -3.26 -0.54 22.70
N SER A 19 -2.19 -0.38 21.94
CA SER A 19 -1.58 0.91 21.61
C SER A 19 -2.49 1.76 20.73
N GLU A 20 -3.07 1.20 19.68
CA GLU A 20 -4.01 1.91 18.78
C GLU A 20 -5.26 2.38 19.54
N LYS A 21 -5.83 1.54 20.41
CA LYS A 21 -6.98 1.93 21.24
C LYS A 21 -6.63 3.08 22.18
N ARG A 22 -5.43 3.05 22.78
CA ARG A 22 -4.95 4.16 23.63
C ARG A 22 -4.77 5.43 22.80
N HIS A 23 -4.17 5.34 21.62
CA HIS A 23 -4.00 6.47 20.72
C HIS A 23 -5.35 7.10 20.35
N PHE A 24 -6.34 6.29 19.96
CA PHE A 24 -7.68 6.78 19.63
C PHE A 24 -8.34 7.55 20.79
N ARG A 25 -8.29 6.99 22.01
CA ARG A 25 -8.84 7.69 23.20
C ARG A 25 -8.14 9.04 23.46
N LEU A 26 -6.83 9.14 23.21
CA LEU A 26 -6.09 10.40 23.35
C LEU A 26 -6.41 11.38 22.22
N PHE A 27 -6.54 10.89 20.99
CA PHE A 27 -6.90 11.68 19.82
C PHE A 27 -8.25 12.38 20.03
N VAL A 28 -9.28 11.65 20.48
CA VAL A 28 -10.61 12.21 20.76
C VAL A 28 -10.56 13.23 21.89
N LYS A 29 -9.85 12.92 22.99
CA LYS A 29 -9.73 13.82 24.16
C LYS A 29 -9.06 15.16 23.85
N ARG A 30 -8.28 15.26 22.77
CA ARG A 30 -7.60 16.51 22.35
C ARG A 30 -8.52 17.45 21.57
N ASN A 31 -9.58 16.93 20.92
CA ASN A 31 -10.42 17.69 19.99
C ASN A 31 -11.81 18.06 20.56
N GLN A 32 -11.91 18.19 21.89
CA GLN A 32 -13.16 18.18 22.68
C GLN A 32 -14.34 18.99 22.10
N SER A 33 -15.37 18.26 21.68
CA SER A 33 -16.76 18.69 21.52
C SER A 33 -17.70 17.77 22.31
N SER A 34 -18.94 18.19 22.58
CA SER A 34 -19.92 17.37 23.31
C SER A 34 -20.29 16.09 22.56
N GLU A 35 -20.28 16.11 21.22
CA GLU A 35 -20.48 14.93 20.37
C GLU A 35 -19.34 13.91 20.51
N ASP A 36 -18.12 14.37 20.84
CA ASP A 36 -16.95 13.51 21.02
C ASP A 36 -17.06 12.56 22.21
N ILE A 37 -17.84 12.94 23.22
CA ILE A 37 -18.05 12.12 24.42
C ILE A 37 -18.95 10.92 24.10
N LEU A 38 -19.99 11.11 23.29
CA LEU A 38 -21.01 10.09 23.02
C LEU A 38 -20.49 8.95 22.15
N PHE A 39 -19.75 9.25 21.08
CA PHE A 39 -19.21 8.17 20.25
C PHE A 39 -18.03 7.47 20.92
N LEU A 40 -17.32 8.12 21.85
CA LEU A 40 -16.28 7.47 22.65
C LEU A 40 -16.88 6.45 23.63
N GLN A 41 -18.00 6.78 24.25
CA GLN A 41 -18.76 5.83 25.06
C GLN A 41 -19.25 4.64 24.21
N LEU A 42 -19.75 4.91 23.00
CA LEU A 42 -20.11 3.86 22.04
C LEU A 42 -18.91 2.95 21.71
N PHE A 43 -17.74 3.54 21.46
CA PHE A 43 -16.50 2.79 21.24
C PHE A 43 -16.16 1.88 22.42
N ASP A 44 -16.20 2.39 23.65
CA ASP A 44 -15.85 1.61 24.84
C ASP A 44 -16.83 0.43 25.07
N VAL A 45 -18.12 0.61 24.75
CA VAL A 45 -19.11 -0.48 24.81
C VAL A 45 -18.78 -1.56 23.76
N ILE A 46 -18.57 -1.16 22.50
CA ILE A 46 -18.27 -2.12 21.42
C ILE A 46 -16.92 -2.83 21.67
N ASP A 47 -15.89 -2.11 22.13
CA ASP A 47 -14.57 -2.65 22.44
C ASP A 47 -14.64 -3.71 23.56
N ARG A 48 -15.48 -3.48 24.57
CA ARG A 48 -15.64 -4.41 25.71
C ARG A 48 -16.42 -5.65 25.33
N HIS A 49 -17.56 -5.50 24.67
CA HIS A 49 -18.48 -6.60 24.40
C HIS A 49 -18.12 -7.36 23.13
N ARG A 50 -17.24 -6.79 22.29
CA ARG A 50 -16.83 -7.31 20.99
C ARG A 50 -17.97 -7.48 19.99
N GLU A 51 -19.23 -7.42 20.37
CA GLU A 51 -20.38 -7.52 19.46
C GLU A 51 -21.21 -6.23 19.51
N TYR A 52 -21.93 -5.98 18.42
CA TYR A 52 -22.91 -4.91 18.38
C TYR A 52 -24.25 -5.42 18.93
N ASP A 53 -24.63 -4.90 20.09
CA ASP A 53 -25.96 -5.09 20.67
C ASP A 53 -26.56 -3.70 20.92
N GLU A 54 -27.59 -3.36 20.15
CA GLU A 54 -28.27 -2.08 20.21
C GLU A 54 -28.95 -1.85 21.56
N GLU A 55 -29.61 -2.88 22.13
CA GLU A 55 -30.29 -2.75 23.40
C GLU A 55 -29.28 -2.52 24.52
N LEU A 56 -28.16 -3.23 24.49
CA LEU A 56 -27.07 -3.06 25.45
C LEU A 56 -26.48 -1.65 25.37
N ILE A 57 -26.24 -1.13 24.15
CA ILE A 57 -25.71 0.22 23.95
C ILE A 57 -26.66 1.26 24.53
N LEU A 58 -27.96 1.17 24.24
CA LEU A 58 -28.97 2.11 24.76
C LEU A 58 -29.12 2.03 26.29
N ARG A 59 -28.90 0.85 26.89
CA ARG A 59 -28.89 0.68 28.36
C ARG A 59 -27.62 1.24 29.01
N LYS A 60 -26.46 1.11 28.35
CA LYS A 60 -25.15 1.53 28.89
C LYS A 60 -24.83 3.00 28.64
N VAL A 61 -25.44 3.60 27.62
CA VAL A 61 -25.23 5.00 27.23
C VAL A 61 -26.58 5.70 27.10
N PRO A 62 -27.19 6.13 28.23
CA PRO A 62 -28.56 6.66 28.23
C PRO A 62 -28.72 7.97 27.46
N ASP A 63 -27.63 8.73 27.28
CA ASP A 63 -27.63 9.97 26.50
C ASP A 63 -27.75 9.73 24.99
N VAL A 64 -27.53 8.50 24.52
CA VAL A 64 -27.63 8.13 23.12
C VAL A 64 -29.08 7.74 22.78
N LYS A 65 -29.71 8.50 21.89
CA LYS A 65 -31.04 8.16 21.36
C LYS A 65 -30.91 7.14 20.23
N LYS A 66 -31.86 6.20 20.14
CA LYS A 66 -31.92 5.20 19.05
C LYS A 66 -31.80 5.81 17.65
N ARG A 67 -32.43 6.98 17.42
CA ARG A 67 -32.37 7.70 16.14
C ARG A 67 -30.97 8.20 15.78
N GLN A 68 -30.09 8.43 16.76
CA GLN A 68 -28.73 8.94 16.57
C GLN A 68 -27.70 7.83 16.33
N LEU A 69 -28.01 6.57 16.65
CA LEU A 69 -27.05 5.46 16.59
C LEU A 69 -26.40 5.29 15.21
N SER A 70 -27.17 5.46 14.14
CA SER A 70 -26.62 5.36 12.78
C SER A 70 -25.54 6.43 12.53
N ASN A 71 -25.82 7.67 12.92
CA ASN A 71 -24.89 8.79 12.75
C ASN A 71 -23.68 8.65 13.67
N LEU A 72 -23.88 8.24 14.92
CA LEU A 72 -22.80 8.00 15.87
C LEU A 72 -21.86 6.88 15.41
N LYS A 73 -22.40 5.80 14.83
CA LYS A 73 -21.58 4.74 14.23
C LYS A 73 -20.76 5.25 13.05
N ALA A 74 -21.38 5.99 12.13
CA ALA A 74 -20.69 6.56 10.98
C ALA A 74 -19.59 7.55 11.42
N HIS A 75 -19.89 8.39 12.42
CA HIS A 75 -18.92 9.32 13.00
C HIS A 75 -17.78 8.58 13.69
N LEU A 76 -18.07 7.59 14.54
CA LEU A 76 -17.06 6.77 15.21
C LEU A 76 -16.13 6.10 14.20
N TYR A 77 -16.70 5.47 13.16
CA TYR A 77 -15.93 4.84 12.10
C TYR A 77 -15.00 5.83 11.41
N LYS A 78 -15.50 7.01 11.04
CA LYS A 78 -14.70 8.08 10.44
C LYS A 78 -13.57 8.54 11.36
N GLN A 79 -13.84 8.77 12.64
CA GLN A 79 -12.82 9.22 13.60
C GLN A 79 -11.77 8.15 13.86
N LEU A 80 -12.15 6.87 13.91
CA LEU A 80 -11.21 5.76 14.00
C LEU A 80 -10.26 5.75 12.80
N LEU A 81 -10.78 5.85 11.57
CA LEU A 81 -9.95 5.91 10.37
C LEU A 81 -9.00 7.10 10.37
N ILE A 82 -9.45 8.29 10.78
CA ILE A 82 -8.60 9.48 10.88
C ILE A 82 -7.49 9.26 11.93
N SER A 83 -7.85 8.77 13.12
CA SER A 83 -6.89 8.49 14.19
C SER A 83 -5.81 7.49 13.75
N LEU A 84 -6.22 6.39 13.10
CA LEU A 84 -5.30 5.37 12.61
C LEU A 84 -4.40 5.89 11.49
N ARG A 85 -4.94 6.67 10.55
CA ARG A 85 -4.15 7.32 9.50
C ARG A 85 -3.08 8.23 10.10
N LEU A 86 -3.42 9.01 11.13
CA LEU A 86 -2.47 9.89 11.82
C LEU A 86 -1.41 9.11 12.59
N LEU A 87 -1.78 8.00 13.22
CA LEU A 87 -0.84 7.12 13.92
C LEU A 87 0.14 6.46 12.95
N HIS A 88 -0.36 5.99 11.81
CA HIS A 88 0.40 5.16 10.88
C HIS A 88 1.08 5.94 9.74
N LYS A 89 0.98 7.27 9.74
CA LYS A 89 1.56 8.15 8.72
C LYS A 89 3.06 7.90 8.50
N SER A 90 3.83 7.67 9.56
CA SER A 90 5.27 7.43 9.44
C SER A 90 5.64 6.05 8.88
N TYR A 91 4.71 5.09 8.89
CA TYR A 91 4.92 3.75 8.37
C TYR A 91 4.51 3.61 6.91
N HIS A 92 3.54 4.41 6.47
CA HIS A 92 3.03 4.37 5.10
C HIS A 92 3.49 5.60 4.32
N ILE A 93 4.56 5.39 3.55
CA ILE A 93 5.21 6.45 2.77
C ILE A 93 4.24 7.17 1.83
N ASP A 94 3.31 6.45 1.22
CA ASP A 94 2.29 6.97 0.32
C ASP A 94 1.28 7.87 1.04
N ILE A 95 0.90 7.54 2.29
CA ILE A 95 0.07 8.39 3.15
C ILE A 95 0.79 9.70 3.44
N GLU A 96 2.08 9.63 3.79
CA GLU A 96 2.87 10.84 4.07
C GLU A 96 2.99 11.72 2.81
N ILE A 97 3.27 11.13 1.65
CA ILE A 97 3.39 11.86 0.37
C ILE A 97 2.06 12.55 0.03
N ARG A 98 0.94 11.83 0.06
CA ARG A 98 -0.39 12.41 -0.24
C ARG A 98 -0.75 13.55 0.72
N GLU A 99 -0.44 13.42 2.00
CA GLU A 99 -0.70 14.50 2.95
C GLU A 99 0.12 15.76 2.63
N ARG A 100 1.37 15.62 2.19
CA ARG A 100 2.17 16.78 1.76
C ARG A 100 1.65 17.40 0.47
N ILE A 101 1.12 16.60 -0.46
CA ILE A 101 0.40 17.09 -1.64
C ILE A 101 -0.84 17.89 -1.20
N ASP A 102 -1.60 17.40 -0.22
CA ASP A 102 -2.74 18.11 0.36
C ASP A 102 -2.31 19.43 1.01
N TYR A 103 -1.20 19.47 1.75
CA TYR A 103 -0.65 20.71 2.30
C TYR A 103 -0.24 21.69 1.21
N ALA A 104 0.39 21.22 0.13
CA ALA A 104 0.70 22.06 -1.02
C ALA A 104 -0.59 22.63 -1.66
N ARG A 105 -1.68 21.85 -1.69
CA ARG A 105 -3.01 22.31 -2.14
C ARG A 105 -3.58 23.39 -1.24
N VAL A 106 -3.48 23.24 0.08
CA VAL A 106 -3.91 24.26 1.04
C VAL A 106 -3.13 25.57 0.84
N LEU A 107 -1.80 25.50 0.71
CA LEU A 107 -0.94 26.66 0.46
C LEU A 107 -1.31 27.35 -0.85
N TYR A 108 -1.51 26.57 -1.91
CA TYR A 108 -1.95 27.04 -3.22
C TYR A 108 -3.28 27.81 -3.12
N ASN A 109 -4.30 27.22 -2.48
CA ASN A 109 -5.61 27.84 -2.32
C ASN A 109 -5.57 29.14 -1.48
N LYS A 110 -4.53 29.32 -0.66
CA LYS A 110 -4.28 30.53 0.12
C LYS A 110 -3.44 31.58 -0.62
N GLY A 111 -3.07 31.33 -1.87
CA GLY A 111 -2.24 32.25 -2.67
C GLY A 111 -0.74 32.12 -2.43
N LEU A 112 -0.30 31.15 -1.62
CA LEU A 112 1.10 30.96 -1.24
C LEU A 112 1.84 30.05 -2.25
N TYR A 113 1.88 30.46 -3.52
CA TYR A 113 2.36 29.61 -4.63
C TYR A 113 3.81 29.16 -4.50
N ARG A 114 4.72 30.05 -4.05
CA ARG A 114 6.12 29.68 -3.85
C ARG A 114 6.28 28.62 -2.76
N ALA A 115 5.55 28.76 -1.65
CA ALA A 115 5.57 27.77 -0.57
C ALA A 115 4.93 26.44 -1.00
N SER A 116 3.87 26.50 -1.83
CA SER A 116 3.27 25.31 -2.45
C SER A 116 4.29 24.58 -3.33
N LEU A 117 4.99 25.28 -4.23
CA LEU A 117 6.03 24.70 -5.08
C LEU A 117 7.21 24.13 -4.28
N GLU A 118 7.66 24.80 -3.22
CA GLU A 118 8.71 24.28 -2.34
C GLU A 118 8.29 22.99 -1.61
N MET A 119 7.02 22.92 -1.18
CA MET A 119 6.45 21.71 -0.59
C MET A 119 6.41 20.58 -1.63
N LEU A 120 5.98 20.87 -2.86
CA LEU A 120 5.92 19.89 -3.94
C LEU A 120 7.30 19.36 -4.31
N ASP A 121 8.31 20.22 -4.40
CA ASP A 121 9.70 19.82 -4.71
C ASP A 121 10.28 18.84 -3.67
N LYS A 122 10.15 19.17 -2.38
CA LYS A 122 10.55 18.29 -1.27
C LYS A 122 9.78 16.97 -1.28
N THR A 123 8.50 17.00 -1.62
CA THR A 123 7.64 15.83 -1.68
C THR A 123 7.98 14.94 -2.88
N LYS A 124 8.31 15.55 -4.02
CA LYS A 124 8.74 14.87 -5.25
C LYS A 124 10.03 14.10 -5.03
N ALA A 125 11.03 14.74 -4.41
CA ALA A 125 12.29 14.09 -4.06
C ALA A 125 12.07 12.85 -3.19
N LYS A 126 11.19 12.94 -2.19
CA LYS A 126 10.83 11.80 -1.32
C LYS A 126 10.10 10.69 -2.08
N ALA A 127 9.16 11.04 -2.95
CA ALA A 127 8.41 10.07 -3.75
C ALA A 127 9.29 9.33 -4.78
N LEU A 128 10.28 10.02 -5.36
CA LEU A 128 11.28 9.43 -6.26
C LEU A 128 12.19 8.43 -5.53
N LEU A 129 12.64 8.75 -4.32
CA LEU A 129 13.49 7.85 -3.51
C LEU A 129 12.80 6.51 -3.20
N THR A 130 11.47 6.52 -3.09
CA THR A 130 10.68 5.30 -2.80
C THR A 130 9.96 4.77 -4.03
N CYS A 131 10.38 5.16 -5.25
CA CYS A 131 9.82 4.72 -6.52
C CYS A 131 8.28 4.88 -6.66
N GLN A 132 7.66 5.84 -5.97
CA GLN A 132 6.22 6.11 -6.00
C GLN A 132 5.83 6.95 -7.23
N HIS A 133 6.18 6.48 -8.44
CA HIS A 133 6.13 7.25 -9.68
C HIS A 133 4.73 7.77 -10.04
N ALA A 134 3.66 7.08 -9.63
CA ALA A 134 2.29 7.57 -9.81
C ALA A 134 2.02 8.86 -9.00
N LEU A 135 2.55 8.94 -7.76
CA LEU A 135 2.47 10.14 -6.93
C LEU A 135 3.42 11.24 -7.43
N VAL A 136 4.59 10.87 -7.97
CA VAL A 136 5.48 11.82 -8.66
C VAL A 136 4.75 12.46 -9.84
N LEU A 137 4.03 11.67 -10.65
CA LEU A 137 3.23 12.18 -11.76
C LEU A 137 2.14 13.15 -11.27
N GLU A 138 1.43 12.82 -10.19
CA GLU A 138 0.45 13.73 -9.57
C GLU A 138 1.09 15.05 -9.13
N ILE A 139 2.28 15.00 -8.53
CA ILE A 139 3.03 16.19 -8.12
C ILE A 139 3.40 17.04 -9.35
N VAL A 140 3.92 16.43 -10.41
CA VAL A 140 4.30 17.13 -11.65
C VAL A 140 3.07 17.76 -12.33
N GLU A 141 1.93 17.08 -12.35
CA GLU A 141 0.68 17.67 -12.85
C GLU A 141 0.23 18.87 -12.01
N PHE A 142 0.43 18.81 -10.70
CA PHE A 142 0.18 19.97 -9.84
C PHE A 142 1.17 21.11 -10.11
N GLU A 143 2.46 20.83 -10.29
CA GLU A 143 3.45 21.84 -10.69
C GLU A 143 3.08 22.49 -12.04
N LYS A 144 2.65 21.72 -13.04
CA LYS A 144 2.16 22.22 -14.33
C LYS A 144 0.95 23.12 -14.17
N MET A 145 0.01 22.75 -13.31
CA MET A 145 -1.18 23.55 -13.02
C MET A 145 -0.81 24.91 -12.41
N ILE A 146 0.17 24.94 -11.48
CA ILE A 146 0.67 26.19 -10.89
C ILE A 146 1.39 27.02 -11.97
N GLU A 147 2.26 26.40 -12.75
CA GLU A 147 3.03 27.07 -13.81
C GLU A 147 2.14 27.65 -14.92
N GLY A 148 1.04 26.99 -15.27
CA GLY A 148 0.11 27.47 -16.30
C GLY A 148 -0.73 28.68 -15.87
N GLN A 149 -0.90 28.91 -14.56
CA GLN A 149 -1.73 30.01 -14.02
C GLN A 149 -0.91 31.19 -13.51
N TYR A 150 0.32 30.92 -13.10
CA TYR A 150 1.26 31.93 -12.65
C TYR A 150 2.37 32.01 -13.68
N ILE A 151 2.60 33.20 -14.23
CA ILE A 151 3.94 33.54 -14.73
C ILE A 151 4.82 33.56 -13.47
N THR A 152 5.17 32.38 -12.96
CA THR A 152 6.33 32.28 -12.09
C THR A 152 7.43 32.94 -12.92
N ARG A 153 8.32 33.73 -12.30
CA ARG A 153 9.49 34.26 -13.01
C ARG A 153 10.47 33.13 -13.35
N SER A 154 9.94 31.99 -13.77
CA SER A 154 10.63 30.81 -14.19
C SER A 154 11.41 31.16 -15.43
N ILE A 155 12.63 30.65 -15.41
CA ILE A 155 13.49 30.50 -16.57
C ILE A 155 12.64 29.81 -17.65
N GLY A 156 12.64 30.34 -18.88
CA GLY A 156 11.72 29.97 -19.96
C GLY A 156 11.54 28.47 -20.23
N ASP A 157 12.49 27.62 -19.81
CA ASP A 157 12.48 26.18 -20.04
C ASP A 157 11.68 25.35 -19.01
N ARG A 158 11.05 25.97 -17.98
CA ARG A 158 10.37 25.20 -16.92
C ARG A 158 9.19 24.39 -17.45
N ALA A 159 8.38 24.98 -18.33
CA ALA A 159 7.23 24.30 -18.94
C ALA A 159 7.67 23.05 -19.74
N ASP A 160 8.77 23.18 -20.50
CA ASP A 160 9.32 22.07 -21.28
C ASP A 160 9.88 20.96 -20.39
N LYS A 161 10.56 21.33 -19.30
CA LYS A 161 11.07 20.37 -18.30
C LYS A 161 9.93 19.57 -17.67
N LEU A 162 8.89 20.25 -17.19
CA LEU A 162 7.72 19.59 -16.58
C LEU A 162 6.99 18.70 -17.58
N THR A 163 6.88 19.13 -18.84
CA THR A 163 6.25 18.34 -19.91
C THR A 163 7.06 17.07 -20.21
N SER A 164 8.38 17.20 -20.34
CA SER A 164 9.27 16.04 -20.55
C SER A 164 9.26 15.08 -19.35
N GLU A 165 9.27 15.61 -18.14
CA GLU A 165 9.19 14.83 -16.90
C GLU A 165 7.88 14.02 -16.82
N ALA A 166 6.73 14.65 -17.10
CA ALA A 166 5.43 13.98 -17.12
C ALA A 166 5.35 12.85 -18.16
N GLN A 167 5.91 13.06 -19.35
CA GLN A 167 5.98 12.03 -20.40
C GLN A 167 6.82 10.83 -19.96
N LYS A 168 8.01 11.08 -19.40
CA LYS A 168 8.90 10.02 -18.89
C LYS A 168 8.23 9.22 -17.77
N LEU A 169 7.60 9.90 -16.81
CA LEU A 169 6.90 9.26 -15.70
C LEU A 169 5.72 8.44 -16.17
N THR A 170 4.96 8.94 -17.15
CA THR A 170 3.83 8.21 -17.74
C THR A 170 4.30 6.90 -18.39
N LEU A 171 5.41 6.92 -19.15
CA LEU A 171 6.01 5.71 -19.69
C LEU A 171 6.44 4.75 -18.57
N LEU A 172 7.12 5.26 -17.54
CA LEU A 172 7.62 4.43 -16.43
C LEU A 172 6.48 3.73 -15.67
N VAL A 173 5.45 4.49 -15.28
CA VAL A 173 4.23 3.96 -14.65
C VAL A 173 3.57 2.91 -15.56
N GLY A 174 3.50 3.18 -16.87
CA GLY A 174 2.99 2.23 -17.86
C GLY A 174 3.76 0.90 -17.87
N LYS A 175 5.10 0.94 -17.85
CA LYS A 175 5.96 -0.26 -17.77
C LYS A 175 5.70 -1.06 -16.51
N THR A 176 5.67 -0.39 -15.35
CA THR A 176 5.41 -1.03 -14.05
C THR A 176 4.03 -1.66 -13.99
N HIS A 177 3.00 -0.97 -14.51
CA HIS A 177 1.63 -1.50 -14.58
C HIS A 177 1.54 -2.73 -15.48
N ALA A 178 2.26 -2.76 -16.61
CA ALA A 178 2.21 -3.90 -17.52
C ALA A 178 2.64 -5.20 -16.82
N TYR A 179 3.73 -5.16 -16.04
CA TYR A 179 4.16 -6.32 -15.26
C TYR A 179 3.27 -6.60 -14.04
N SER A 180 2.77 -5.58 -13.34
CA SER A 180 1.86 -5.79 -12.21
C SER A 180 0.55 -6.47 -12.66
N ASN A 181 0.02 -6.07 -13.81
CA ASN A 181 -1.14 -6.68 -14.43
C ASN A 181 -0.87 -8.14 -14.80
N LEU A 182 0.26 -8.44 -15.42
CA LEU A 182 0.64 -9.81 -15.76
C LEU A 182 0.77 -10.69 -14.50
N SER A 183 1.46 -10.21 -13.46
CA SER A 183 1.58 -10.92 -12.18
C SER A 183 0.21 -11.24 -11.56
N LEU A 184 -0.70 -10.25 -11.53
CA LEU A 184 -2.05 -10.44 -11.00
C LEU A 184 -2.87 -11.42 -11.85
N GLN A 185 -2.76 -11.34 -13.17
CA GLN A 185 -3.44 -12.24 -14.10
C GLN A 185 -2.97 -13.68 -13.96
N LEU A 186 -1.67 -13.91 -13.76
CA LEU A 186 -1.12 -15.24 -13.51
C LEU A 186 -1.56 -15.81 -12.15
N TYR A 187 -1.60 -14.97 -11.11
CA TYR A 187 -2.21 -15.38 -9.84
C TYR A 187 -3.67 -15.78 -10.01
N GLY A 188 -4.45 -14.97 -10.73
CA GLY A 188 -5.85 -15.28 -11.05
C GLY A 188 -6.00 -16.55 -11.90
N LEU A 189 -5.04 -16.84 -12.78
CA LEU A 189 -4.99 -18.07 -13.54
C LEU A 189 -4.76 -19.28 -12.62
N TYR A 190 -3.76 -19.22 -11.73
CA TYR A 190 -3.48 -20.26 -10.74
C TYR A 190 -4.73 -20.59 -9.89
N LEU A 191 -5.46 -19.58 -9.42
CA LEU A 191 -6.69 -19.80 -8.63
C LEU A 191 -7.78 -20.56 -9.42
N LYS A 192 -7.80 -20.45 -10.76
CA LYS A 192 -8.79 -21.10 -11.61
C LYS A 192 -8.44 -22.54 -11.96
N ILE A 193 -7.18 -22.79 -12.30
CA ILE A 193 -6.77 -24.09 -12.87
C ILE A 193 -5.89 -24.93 -11.92
N GLY A 194 -5.27 -24.30 -10.92
CA GLY A 194 -4.26 -24.90 -10.06
C GLY A 194 -2.96 -25.16 -10.82
N TYR A 195 -2.34 -26.30 -10.56
CA TYR A 195 -1.17 -26.76 -11.32
C TYR A 195 -1.55 -27.33 -12.68
N VAL A 196 -0.63 -27.18 -13.63
CA VAL A 196 -0.64 -27.89 -14.92
C VAL A 196 -0.72 -29.41 -14.67
N ARG A 197 -1.65 -30.09 -15.35
CA ARG A 197 -1.89 -31.54 -15.19
C ARG A 197 -1.51 -32.35 -16.42
N ASN A 198 -1.39 -31.70 -17.58
CA ASN A 198 -1.11 -32.33 -18.86
C ASN A 198 -0.40 -31.33 -19.80
N GLU A 199 0.00 -31.81 -20.98
CA GLU A 199 0.73 -31.00 -21.96
C GLU A 199 -0.12 -29.85 -22.53
N GLN A 200 -1.44 -30.03 -22.67
CA GLN A 200 -2.33 -28.98 -23.18
C GLN A 200 -2.41 -27.81 -22.19
N ASP A 201 -2.53 -28.09 -20.89
CA ASP A 201 -2.48 -27.09 -19.82
C ASP A 201 -1.14 -26.34 -19.85
N PHE A 202 -0.03 -27.07 -20.06
CA PHE A 202 1.30 -26.47 -20.14
C PHE A 202 1.39 -25.48 -21.32
N HIS A 203 0.96 -25.90 -22.51
CA HIS A 203 0.95 -25.03 -23.70
C HIS A 203 0.04 -23.82 -23.50
N PHE A 204 -1.13 -24.00 -22.88
CA PHE A 204 -2.03 -22.89 -22.55
C PHE A 204 -1.39 -21.87 -21.59
N VAL A 205 -0.77 -22.33 -20.50
CA VAL A 205 -0.10 -21.45 -19.52
C VAL A 205 1.10 -20.74 -20.16
N ARG A 206 1.87 -21.47 -20.98
CA ARG A 206 3.00 -20.92 -21.73
C ARG A 206 2.55 -19.82 -22.69
N GLU A 207 1.54 -20.09 -23.51
CA GLU A 207 0.99 -19.09 -24.44
C GLU A 207 0.39 -17.90 -23.67
N PHE A 208 -0.31 -18.15 -22.57
CA PHE A 208 -0.87 -17.10 -21.72
C PHE A 208 0.20 -16.13 -21.23
N PHE A 209 1.34 -16.67 -20.77
CA PHE A 209 2.47 -15.91 -20.28
C PHE A 209 3.17 -15.12 -21.40
N TYR A 210 3.65 -15.80 -22.45
CA TYR A 210 4.47 -15.16 -23.47
C TYR A 210 3.69 -14.19 -24.37
N SER A 211 2.40 -14.42 -24.63
CA SER A 211 1.56 -13.47 -25.38
C SER A 211 1.28 -12.16 -24.61
N ARG A 212 1.50 -12.14 -23.29
CA ARG A 212 1.24 -10.98 -22.42
C ARG A 212 2.50 -10.42 -21.77
N LEU A 213 3.66 -11.04 -22.00
CA LEU A 213 4.92 -10.59 -21.45
C LEU A 213 5.31 -9.25 -22.08
N PRO A 214 5.40 -8.16 -21.31
CA PRO A 214 5.82 -6.87 -21.84
C PRO A 214 7.26 -6.94 -22.37
N ASP A 215 7.49 -6.34 -23.54
CA ASP A 215 8.80 -6.26 -24.19
C ASP A 215 9.53 -4.98 -23.76
N PHE A 216 10.00 -4.97 -22.51
CA PHE A 216 10.82 -3.90 -21.95
C PHE A 216 12.16 -4.45 -21.49
N ARG A 217 13.23 -3.67 -21.68
CA ARG A 217 14.55 -4.02 -21.16
C ARG A 217 14.54 -3.94 -19.64
N TYR A 218 15.19 -4.90 -18.99
CA TYR A 218 15.23 -5.00 -17.51
C TYR A 218 15.80 -3.74 -16.86
N GLU A 219 16.78 -3.10 -17.50
CA GLU A 219 17.47 -1.91 -17.04
C GLU A 219 16.58 -0.65 -17.11
N GLU A 220 15.50 -0.69 -17.90
CA GLU A 220 14.54 0.40 -18.01
C GLU A 220 13.42 0.34 -16.98
N LEU A 221 13.39 -0.71 -16.16
CA LEU A 221 12.39 -0.90 -15.13
C LEU A 221 12.82 -0.21 -13.83
N ASP A 222 11.86 0.41 -13.16
CA ASP A 222 12.03 0.82 -11.78
C ASP A 222 12.01 -0.40 -10.84
N PHE A 223 12.21 -0.14 -9.55
CA PHE A 223 12.19 -1.17 -8.51
C PHE A 223 10.94 -2.05 -8.59
N TYR A 224 9.75 -1.43 -8.62
CA TYR A 224 8.49 -2.17 -8.65
C TYR A 224 8.32 -2.96 -9.95
N GLY A 225 8.71 -2.43 -11.10
CA GLY A 225 8.69 -3.12 -12.38
C GLY A 225 9.55 -4.38 -12.35
N LYS A 226 10.76 -4.30 -11.78
CA LYS A 226 11.63 -5.46 -11.58
C LYS A 226 11.01 -6.48 -10.62
N VAL A 227 10.38 -6.03 -9.53
CA VAL A 227 9.68 -6.92 -8.58
C VAL A 227 8.52 -7.63 -9.27
N TYR A 228 7.66 -6.91 -9.98
CA TYR A 228 6.50 -7.50 -10.66
C TYR A 228 6.90 -8.44 -11.78
N LEU A 229 7.98 -8.15 -12.51
CA LEU A 229 8.57 -9.07 -13.48
C LEU A 229 8.97 -10.39 -12.82
N ASN A 230 9.70 -10.34 -11.70
CA ASN A 230 10.07 -11.55 -10.96
C ASN A 230 8.83 -12.29 -10.44
N GLN A 231 7.81 -11.59 -9.96
CA GLN A 231 6.54 -12.21 -9.56
C GLN A 231 5.82 -12.91 -10.72
N SER A 232 5.80 -12.29 -11.90
CA SER A 232 5.20 -12.91 -13.09
C SER A 232 5.91 -14.22 -13.42
N TYR A 233 7.24 -14.24 -13.39
CA TYR A 233 8.00 -15.48 -13.60
C TYR A 233 7.77 -16.50 -12.48
N VAL A 234 7.77 -16.10 -11.21
CA VAL A 234 7.46 -17.00 -10.09
C VAL A 234 6.10 -17.65 -10.31
N TRP A 235 5.04 -16.89 -10.62
CA TRP A 235 3.72 -17.47 -10.86
C TRP A 235 3.69 -18.40 -12.07
N TYR A 236 4.28 -17.99 -13.19
CA TYR A 236 4.35 -18.81 -14.40
C TYR A 236 4.99 -20.17 -14.10
N HIS A 237 6.18 -20.17 -13.50
CA HIS A 237 6.91 -21.37 -13.17
C HIS A 237 6.23 -22.19 -12.06
N TYR A 238 5.57 -21.53 -11.11
CA TYR A 238 4.84 -22.21 -10.05
C TYR A 238 3.66 -23.01 -10.60
N ILE A 239 2.86 -22.41 -11.49
CA ILE A 239 1.75 -23.10 -12.18
C ILE A 239 2.27 -24.30 -12.99
N SER A 240 3.44 -24.14 -13.63
CA SER A 240 4.12 -25.20 -14.40
C SER A 240 4.92 -26.20 -13.55
N GLN A 241 4.97 -26.03 -12.22
CA GLN A 241 5.75 -26.87 -11.29
C GLN A 241 7.27 -26.88 -11.54
N ASP A 242 7.81 -25.83 -12.17
CA ASP A 242 9.26 -25.63 -12.33
C ASP A 242 9.82 -24.86 -11.12
N PHE A 243 9.98 -25.59 -10.01
CA PHE A 243 10.41 -24.99 -8.75
C PHE A 243 11.85 -24.46 -8.78
N LEU A 244 12.69 -24.95 -9.71
CA LEU A 244 14.04 -24.43 -9.90
C LEU A 244 14.01 -22.99 -10.40
N GLN A 245 13.15 -22.68 -11.36
CA GLN A 245 12.96 -21.30 -11.79
C GLN A 245 12.22 -20.47 -10.74
N CYS A 246 11.26 -21.03 -10.01
CA CYS A 246 10.65 -20.34 -8.86
C CYS A 246 11.72 -19.88 -7.86
N TYR A 247 12.69 -20.75 -7.54
CA TYR A 247 13.82 -20.40 -6.69
C TYR A 247 14.64 -19.25 -7.30
N ARG A 248 15.00 -19.34 -8.58
CA ARG A 248 15.80 -18.31 -9.26
C ARG A 248 15.14 -16.93 -9.22
N TYR A 249 13.86 -16.84 -9.58
CA TYR A 249 13.14 -15.56 -9.63
C TYR A 249 12.68 -15.10 -8.23
N GLY A 250 12.38 -16.02 -7.31
CA GLY A 250 12.14 -15.72 -5.90
C GLY A 250 13.38 -15.12 -5.23
N GLN A 251 14.56 -15.69 -5.48
CA GLN A 251 15.82 -15.15 -4.98
C GLN A 251 16.12 -13.78 -5.57
N ARG A 252 15.96 -13.60 -6.90
CA ARG A 252 16.12 -12.28 -7.53
C ARG A 252 15.20 -11.22 -6.94
N TRP A 253 13.96 -11.58 -6.63
CA TRP A 253 13.04 -10.69 -5.95
C TRP A 253 13.55 -10.31 -4.56
N VAL A 254 13.96 -11.27 -3.72
CA VAL A 254 14.53 -10.99 -2.39
C VAL A 254 15.78 -10.12 -2.50
N ASN A 255 16.68 -10.42 -3.44
CA ASN A 255 17.91 -9.65 -3.65
C ASN A 255 17.66 -8.17 -3.98
N LEU A 256 16.61 -7.85 -4.76
CA LEU A 256 16.26 -6.44 -5.05
C LEU A 256 16.04 -5.64 -3.77
N PHE A 257 15.42 -6.26 -2.76
CA PHE A 257 15.18 -5.62 -1.47
C PHE A 257 16.44 -5.59 -0.59
N GLU A 258 17.29 -6.62 -0.65
CA GLU A 258 18.57 -6.64 0.08
C GLU A 258 19.56 -5.61 -0.46
N GLU A 259 19.54 -5.36 -1.77
CA GLU A 259 20.31 -4.31 -2.45
C GLU A 259 19.77 -2.91 -2.13
N GLU A 260 18.45 -2.76 -1.98
CA GLU A 260 17.77 -1.51 -1.66
C GLU A 260 17.07 -1.58 -0.28
N GLN A 261 17.84 -1.64 0.81
CA GLN A 261 17.31 -1.89 2.17
C GLN A 261 16.22 -0.91 2.65
N GLU A 262 16.22 0.33 2.15
CA GLU A 262 15.17 1.29 2.46
C GLU A 262 13.79 0.86 1.92
N MET A 263 13.76 0.09 0.83
CA MET A 263 12.53 -0.51 0.29
C MET A 263 12.00 -1.64 1.17
N ILE A 264 12.83 -2.28 2.00
CA ILE A 264 12.33 -3.27 2.99
C ILE A 264 11.44 -2.57 4.02
N LYS A 265 11.83 -1.37 4.49
CA LYS A 265 11.03 -0.59 5.44
C LYS A 265 9.77 -0.06 4.79
N ALA A 266 9.88 0.45 3.56
CA ALA A 266 8.75 1.04 2.84
C ALA A 266 7.73 -0.01 2.37
N GLU A 267 8.17 -1.21 2.01
CA GLU A 267 7.37 -2.25 1.36
C GLU A 267 7.55 -3.62 2.03
N ALA A 268 7.57 -3.64 3.37
CA ALA A 268 7.73 -4.85 4.17
C ALA A 268 6.80 -6.01 3.77
N PRO A 269 5.49 -5.79 3.50
CA PRO A 269 4.60 -6.88 3.07
C PRO A 269 5.05 -7.53 1.75
N LEU A 270 5.58 -6.72 0.82
CA LEU A 270 6.05 -7.20 -0.48
C LEU A 270 7.34 -8.00 -0.33
N TYR A 271 8.25 -7.56 0.54
CA TYR A 271 9.46 -8.29 0.89
C TYR A 271 9.15 -9.66 1.53
N LEU A 272 8.27 -9.68 2.54
CA LEU A 272 7.85 -10.90 3.23
C LEU A 272 7.17 -11.89 2.26
N LYS A 273 6.42 -11.38 1.28
CA LYS A 273 5.86 -12.20 0.20
C LYS A 273 6.96 -12.82 -0.68
N GLY A 274 8.02 -12.06 -0.98
CA GLY A 274 9.20 -12.57 -1.69
C GLY A 274 9.88 -13.71 -0.92
N LEU A 275 10.16 -13.50 0.38
CA LEU A 275 10.71 -14.53 1.26
C LEU A 275 9.83 -15.79 1.33
N HIS A 276 8.51 -15.62 1.43
CA HIS A 276 7.57 -16.75 1.42
C HIS A 276 7.68 -17.57 0.14
N ASN A 277 7.73 -16.92 -1.03
CA ASN A 277 7.86 -17.63 -2.31
C ASN A 277 9.22 -18.33 -2.45
N LEU A 278 10.29 -17.69 -1.97
CA LEU A 278 11.62 -18.27 -1.95
C LEU A 278 11.68 -19.53 -1.07
N LEU A 279 11.14 -19.45 0.16
CA LEU A 279 11.04 -20.58 1.08
C LEU A 279 10.20 -21.71 0.50
N ASN A 280 9.06 -21.39 -0.12
CA ASN A 280 8.21 -22.37 -0.79
C ASN A 280 8.97 -23.11 -1.91
N ALA A 281 9.72 -22.37 -2.75
CA ALA A 281 10.54 -22.98 -3.80
C ALA A 281 11.64 -23.89 -3.21
N LEU A 282 12.36 -23.43 -2.18
CA LEU A 282 13.40 -24.21 -1.51
C LEU A 282 12.85 -25.49 -0.87
N PHE A 283 11.67 -25.43 -0.28
CA PHE A 283 10.98 -26.59 0.28
C PHE A 283 10.65 -27.63 -0.81
N ASN A 284 10.04 -27.21 -1.93
CA ASN A 284 9.70 -28.12 -3.02
C ASN A 284 10.94 -28.72 -3.72
N LEU A 285 12.09 -28.02 -3.68
CA LEU A 285 13.37 -28.51 -4.19
C LEU A 285 14.14 -29.37 -3.18
N TRP A 286 13.64 -29.53 -1.95
CA TRP A 286 14.33 -30.26 -0.88
C TRP A 286 15.70 -29.67 -0.51
N TYR A 287 15.90 -28.37 -0.73
CA TYR A 287 17.16 -27.67 -0.41
C TYR A 287 17.15 -27.22 1.06
N TYR A 288 17.27 -28.20 1.96
CA TYR A 288 17.13 -28.00 3.40
C TYR A 288 18.07 -26.93 3.98
N ASP A 289 19.37 -27.00 3.69
CA ASP A 289 20.35 -26.08 4.28
C ASP A 289 20.03 -24.62 3.94
N ARG A 290 19.74 -24.34 2.67
CA ARG A 290 19.34 -22.99 2.23
C ARG A 290 17.98 -22.57 2.77
N TYR A 291 17.04 -23.51 2.91
CA TYR A 291 15.73 -23.21 3.51
C TYR A 291 15.90 -22.71 4.94
N ILE A 292 16.74 -23.36 5.74
CA ILE A 292 17.00 -22.95 7.14
C ILE A 292 17.68 -21.58 7.20
N GLU A 293 18.61 -21.27 6.29
CA GLU A 293 19.23 -19.94 6.22
C GLU A 293 18.23 -18.82 5.94
N VAL A 294 17.36 -19.00 4.94
CA VAL A 294 16.34 -18.01 4.58
C VAL A 294 15.26 -17.92 5.68
N LEU A 295 14.90 -19.03 6.32
CA LEU A 295 13.95 -19.04 7.43
C LEU A 295 14.50 -18.25 8.62
N ALA A 296 15.78 -18.45 8.96
CA ALA A 296 16.43 -17.68 10.02
C ALA A 296 16.49 -16.18 9.69
N HIS A 297 16.52 -15.79 8.41
CA HIS A 297 16.39 -14.39 8.02
C HIS A 297 14.96 -13.87 8.26
N LEU A 298 13.93 -14.63 7.87
CA LEU A 298 12.53 -14.29 8.12
C LEU A 298 12.22 -14.16 9.63
N GLU A 299 12.71 -15.08 10.46
CA GLU A 299 12.51 -15.06 11.92
C GLU A 299 13.19 -13.86 12.60
N ARG A 300 14.25 -13.33 12.00
CA ARG A 300 14.96 -12.12 12.46
C ARG A 300 14.32 -10.82 11.97
N PHE A 301 13.32 -10.89 11.08
CA PHE A 301 12.67 -9.72 10.51
C PHE A 301 12.11 -8.76 11.57
N PRO A 302 11.38 -9.20 12.62
CA PRO A 302 10.83 -8.29 13.63
C PRO A 302 11.90 -7.53 14.42
N GLN A 303 13.10 -8.09 14.60
CA GLN A 303 14.21 -7.44 15.29
C GLN A 303 14.95 -6.46 14.38
N MET A 304 15.07 -6.77 13.09
CA MET A 304 15.73 -5.92 12.10
C MET A 304 14.85 -4.76 11.64
N PHE A 305 13.54 -5.00 11.55
CA PHE A 305 12.53 -4.07 11.08
C PHE A 305 11.34 -4.09 12.05
N PRO A 306 11.45 -3.43 13.21
CA PRO A 306 10.39 -3.43 14.22
C PRO A 306 9.11 -2.81 13.65
N VAL A 307 8.14 -3.66 13.31
CA VAL A 307 6.77 -3.28 13.01
C VAL A 307 6.07 -3.10 14.36
N GLN A 308 5.68 -1.87 14.71
CA GLN A 308 4.99 -1.56 15.99
C GLN A 308 3.47 -1.66 15.88
#